data_AF-A0A223EPZ0-F1
#
_entry.id   AF-A0A223EPZ0-F1
#
_cell.length_a   1.000
_cell.length_b   1.000
_cell.length_c   1.000
_cell.angle_alpha   90.00
_cell.angle_beta   90.00
_cell.angle_gamma   90.00
#
_symmetry.space_group_name_H-M   'P 1'
#
loop_
_entity.id
_entity.type
_entity.pdbx_description
1 polymer ?
#
loop_
_entity_poly.entity_id
_entity_poly.type
_entity_poly.pdbx_seq_one_letter_code
_entity_poly.pdbx_strand_id
1 'polypeptide(L)'
;MANVTKRTVDYYTNLGLLKAERSASNYRYYSVGELERLRRIEGYKRENLSLEDIKKILKKDKEAASAIEEKGLQLKNKMDGLNDELQEFISLIEKDGKSELLLKKQISRESMALIQSLLVLLV
;
A
#
# COMPACT_ATOMS: atom_id res chain seq x y z
N MET A 1 -16.92 7.49 20.78
CA MET A 1 -17.34 6.13 20.37
C MET A 1 -18.27 6.27 19.15
N ALA A 2 -18.26 5.35 18.19
CA ALA A 2 -18.83 5.51 16.83
C ALA A 2 -20.38 5.67 16.72
N ASN A 3 -21.06 6.04 17.82
CA ASN A 3 -22.51 6.30 17.92
C ASN A 3 -23.43 5.22 17.32
N VAL A 4 -22.99 3.95 17.34
CA VAL A 4 -23.78 2.80 16.90
C VAL A 4 -24.08 1.86 18.06
N THR A 5 -25.21 1.17 17.97
CA THR A 5 -25.60 0.18 18.99
C THR A 5 -24.76 -1.08 18.89
N LYS A 6 -24.63 -1.83 19.99
CA LYS A 6 -24.01 -3.16 20.01
C LYS A 6 -24.64 -4.09 18.97
N ARG A 7 -25.97 -4.03 18.80
CA ARG A 7 -26.72 -4.84 17.83
C ARG A 7 -26.31 -4.53 16.39
N THR A 8 -26.04 -3.25 16.07
CA THR A 8 -25.54 -2.83 14.75
C THR A 8 -24.14 -3.40 14.48
N VAL A 9 -23.25 -3.32 15.48
CA VAL A 9 -21.89 -3.88 15.37
C VAL A 9 -21.94 -5.40 15.19
N ASP A 10 -22.76 -6.11 15.97
CA ASP A 10 -22.96 -7.55 15.82
C ASP A 10 -23.54 -7.91 14.44
N TYR A 11 -24.48 -7.11 13.94
CA TYR A 11 -25.08 -7.30 12.63
C TYR A 11 -24.04 -7.14 11.51
N TYR A 12 -23.22 -6.08 11.53
CA TYR A 12 -22.16 -5.88 10.54
C TYR A 12 -21.09 -6.97 10.62
N THR A 13 -20.73 -7.44 11.81
CA THR A 13 -19.81 -8.57 11.98
C THR A 13 -20.38 -9.85 11.37
N ASN A 14 -21.67 -10.14 11.58
CA ASN A 14 -22.32 -11.31 10.98
C ASN A 14 -22.41 -11.21 9.45
N LEU A 15 -22.55 -10.01 8.89
CA LEU A 15 -22.50 -9.77 7.44
C LEU A 15 -21.08 -9.83 6.84
N GLY A 16 -20.05 -9.95 7.69
CA GLY A 16 -18.64 -9.88 7.29
C GLY A 16 -18.19 -8.49 6.88
N LEU A 17 -18.94 -7.45 7.29
CA LEU A 17 -18.55 -6.05 7.10
C LEU A 17 -17.55 -5.59 8.14
N LEU A 18 -17.50 -6.22 9.31
CA LEU A 18 -16.47 -6.01 10.32
C LEU A 18 -15.82 -7.35 10.69
N LYS A 19 -14.54 -7.30 11.05
CA LYS A 19 -13.78 -8.45 11.53
C LYS A 19 -13.54 -8.30 13.03
N ALA A 20 -14.05 -9.23 13.81
CA ALA A 20 -13.77 -9.31 15.24
C ALA A 20 -12.61 -10.27 15.52
N GLU A 21 -11.71 -9.88 16.39
CA GLU A 21 -10.76 -10.78 17.04
C GLU A 21 -11.36 -11.28 18.36
N ARG A 22 -10.99 -12.49 18.78
CA ARG A 22 -11.48 -13.07 20.03
C ARG A 22 -10.35 -13.16 21.05
N SER A 23 -10.63 -12.76 22.28
CA SER A 23 -9.74 -13.04 23.42
C SER A 23 -9.74 -14.52 23.79
N ALA A 24 -8.78 -14.92 24.64
CA ALA A 24 -8.78 -16.22 25.31
C ALA A 24 -10.09 -16.50 26.07
N SER A 25 -10.72 -15.46 26.63
CA SER A 25 -12.04 -15.52 27.28
C SER A 25 -13.23 -15.42 26.32
N ASN A 26 -13.01 -15.55 25.00
CA ASN A 26 -14.03 -15.56 23.95
C ASN A 26 -14.81 -14.24 23.71
N TYR A 27 -14.43 -13.14 24.37
CA TYR A 27 -14.95 -11.80 24.07
C TYR A 27 -14.43 -11.29 22.72
N ARG A 28 -15.28 -10.57 21.98
CA ARG A 28 -14.95 -9.91 20.71
C ARG A 28 -14.29 -8.55 20.95
N TYR A 29 -13.16 -8.34 20.29
CA TYR A 29 -12.44 -7.07 20.23
C TYR A 29 -12.34 -6.62 18.77
N TYR A 30 -12.42 -5.31 18.58
CA TYR A 30 -12.29 -4.68 17.27
C TYR A 30 -11.05 -3.79 17.30
N SER A 31 -10.19 -3.94 16.30
CA SER A 31 -8.99 -3.12 16.18
C SER A 31 -9.35 -1.67 15.84
N VAL A 32 -8.36 -0.77 15.93
CA VAL A 32 -8.53 0.63 15.51
C VAL A 32 -8.92 0.70 14.03
N GLY A 33 -8.39 -0.19 13.18
CA GLY A 33 -8.77 -0.24 11.76
C GLY A 33 -10.24 -0.61 11.55
N GLU A 34 -10.80 -1.48 12.38
CA GLU A 34 -12.23 -1.83 12.33
C GLU A 34 -13.12 -0.68 12.83
N LEU A 35 -12.63 0.16 13.75
CA LEU A 35 -13.33 1.39 14.14
C LEU A 35 -13.39 2.41 12.99
N GLU A 36 -12.30 2.61 12.25
CA GLU A 36 -12.32 3.48 11.07
C GLU A 36 -13.22 2.91 9.96
N ARG A 37 -13.16 1.59 9.75
CA ARG A 37 -14.05 0.89 8.82
C ARG A 37 -15.52 1.08 9.18
N LEU A 38 -15.87 0.98 10.46
CA LEU A 38 -17.20 1.26 10.97
C LEU A 38 -17.64 2.70 10.69
N ARG A 39 -16.77 3.69 10.89
CA ARG A 39 -17.08 5.09 10.55
C ARG A 39 -17.35 5.28 9.05
N ARG A 40 -16.60 4.60 8.18
CA ARG A 40 -16.81 4.62 6.72
C ARG A 40 -18.16 3.98 6.35
N ILE A 41 -18.51 2.84 6.95
CA ILE A 41 -19.81 2.20 6.76
C ILE A 41 -20.95 3.16 7.12
N GLU A 42 -20.86 3.82 8.27
CA GLU A 42 -21.87 4.80 8.70
C GLU A 42 -21.89 6.08 7.84
N GLY A 43 -20.76 6.43 7.21
CA GLY A 43 -20.70 7.46 6.16
C GLY A 43 -21.53 7.08 4.94
N TYR A 44 -21.25 5.93 4.35
CA TYR A 44 -22.00 5.44 3.18
C TYR A 44 -23.47 5.15 3.48
N LYS A 45 -23.79 4.74 4.72
CA LYS A 45 -25.19 4.58 5.14
C LYS A 45 -25.96 5.91 5.14
N ARG A 46 -25.32 7.02 5.51
CA ARG A 46 -25.91 8.37 5.44
C ARG A 46 -26.13 8.83 4.00
N GLU A 47 -25.37 8.29 3.05
CA GLU A 47 -25.56 8.48 1.62
C GLU A 47 -26.61 7.54 1.00
N ASN A 48 -27.36 6.79 1.82
CA ASN A 48 -28.39 5.81 1.42
C ASN A 48 -27.87 4.59 0.64
N LEU A 49 -26.58 4.26 0.74
CA LEU A 49 -26.07 3.03 0.13
C LEU A 49 -26.57 1.77 0.87
N SER A 50 -26.83 0.72 0.09
CA SER A 50 -27.13 -0.60 0.64
C SER A 50 -25.90 -1.21 1.30
N LEU A 51 -26.10 -2.10 2.28
CA LEU A 51 -24.97 -2.79 2.92
C LEU A 51 -24.20 -3.69 1.95
N GLU A 52 -24.86 -4.17 0.90
CA GLU A 52 -24.21 -4.95 -0.16
C GLU A 52 -23.28 -4.09 -1.00
N ASP A 53 -23.71 -2.88 -1.36
CA ASP A 53 -22.87 -1.95 -2.14
C ASP A 53 -21.70 -1.44 -1.32
N ILE A 54 -21.93 -1.13 -0.05
CA ILE A 54 -20.87 -0.79 0.90
C ILE A 54 -19.84 -1.93 0.99
N LYS A 55 -20.30 -3.18 1.06
CA LYS A 55 -19.40 -4.35 1.09
C LYS A 55 -18.55 -4.43 -0.19
N LYS A 56 -19.13 -4.18 -1.37
CA LYS A 56 -18.41 -4.17 -2.65
C LYS A 56 -17.36 -3.05 -2.70
N ILE A 57 -17.71 -1.84 -2.26
CA ILE A 57 -16.79 -0.69 -2.22
C ILE A 57 -15.60 -0.99 -1.31
N LEU A 58 -15.87 -1.41 -0.08
CA LEU A 58 -14.82 -1.74 0.89
C LEU A 58 -13.94 -2.91 0.43
N LYS A 59 -14.46 -3.83 -0.37
CA LYS A 59 -13.68 -4.90 -0.98
C LYS A 59 -12.75 -4.36 -2.07
N LYS A 60 -13.27 -3.52 -2.98
CA LYS A 60 -12.48 -2.87 -4.03
C LYS A 60 -11.36 -2.00 -3.46
N ASP A 61 -11.63 -1.22 -2.42
CA ASP A 61 -10.61 -0.42 -1.73
C ASP A 61 -9.46 -1.30 -1.21
N LYS A 62 -9.80 -2.44 -0.60
CA LYS A 62 -8.81 -3.39 -0.09
C LYS A 62 -8.01 -4.04 -1.20
N GLU A 63 -8.68 -4.44 -2.28
CA GLU A 63 -8.03 -5.02 -3.47
C GLU A 63 -7.07 -4.00 -4.12
N ALA A 64 -7.48 -2.74 -4.25
CA ALA A 64 -6.64 -1.67 -4.77
C ALA A 64 -5.42 -1.39 -3.87
N ALA A 65 -5.62 -1.31 -2.55
CA ALA A 65 -4.52 -1.13 -1.60
C ALA A 65 -3.51 -2.29 -1.67
N SER A 66 -4.00 -3.52 -1.72
CA SER A 66 -3.15 -4.72 -1.87
C SER A 66 -2.37 -4.72 -3.18
N ALA A 67 -3.00 -4.29 -4.29
CA ALA A 67 -2.33 -4.18 -5.58
C ALA A 67 -1.23 -3.11 -5.57
N ILE A 68 -1.46 -1.98 -4.90
CA ILE A 68 -0.44 -0.93 -4.71
C ILE A 68 0.73 -1.47 -3.89
N GLU A 69 0.47 -2.17 -2.79
CA GLU A 69 1.51 -2.77 -1.95
C GLU A 69 2.34 -3.81 -2.71
N GLU A 70 1.68 -4.70 -3.46
CA GLU A 70 2.37 -5.69 -4.30
C GLU A 70 3.24 -5.02 -5.37
N LYS A 71 2.72 -3.97 -6.04
CA LYS A 71 3.48 -3.19 -7.02
C LYS A 71 4.65 -2.46 -6.37
N GLY A 72 4.47 -1.93 -5.17
CA GLY A 72 5.53 -1.31 -4.38
C GLY A 72 6.66 -2.30 -4.07
N LEU A 73 6.32 -3.53 -3.65
CA LEU A 73 7.29 -4.58 -3.39
C LEU A 73 8.03 -5.01 -4.67
N GLN A 74 7.31 -5.15 -5.78
CA GLN A 74 7.93 -5.46 -7.09
C GLN A 74 8.91 -4.36 -7.52
N LEU A 75 8.55 -3.09 -7.34
CA LEU A 75 9.42 -1.96 -7.65
C LEU A 75 10.64 -1.94 -6.74
N LYS A 76 10.48 -2.19 -5.44
CA LYS A 76 11.59 -2.29 -4.49
C LYS A 76 12.60 -3.36 -4.93
N ASN A 77 12.13 -4.58 -5.22
CA ASN A 77 13.01 -5.65 -5.66
C ASN A 77 13.76 -5.30 -6.97
N LYS A 78 13.10 -4.58 -7.89
CA LYS A 78 13.75 -4.08 -9.11
C LYS A 78 14.80 -3.02 -8.82
N MET A 79 14.55 -2.13 -7.86
CA MET A 79 15.53 -1.11 -7.45
C MET A 79 16.74 -1.76 -6.79
N ASP A 80 16.53 -2.76 -5.93
CA ASP A 80 17.61 -3.50 -5.28
C ASP A 80 18.49 -4.20 -6.33
N GLY A 81 17.88 -4.92 -7.28
CA GLY A 81 18.62 -5.57 -8.37
C GLY A 81 19.35 -4.57 -9.29
N LEU A 82 18.70 -3.46 -9.66
CA LEU A 82 19.35 -2.42 -10.46
C LEU A 82 20.53 -1.79 -9.71
N ASN A 83 20.41 -1.59 -8.39
CA ASN A 83 21.49 -1.06 -7.58
C ASN A 83 22.68 -2.02 -7.57
N ASP A 84 22.46 -3.32 -7.44
CA ASP A 84 23.52 -4.32 -7.50
C ASP A 84 24.23 -4.33 -8.87
N GLU A 85 23.46 -4.30 -9.97
CA GLU A 85 24.00 -4.19 -11.33
C GLU A 85 24.83 -2.90 -11.51
N LEU A 86 24.36 -1.77 -10.98
CA LEU A 86 25.10 -0.50 -11.02
C LEU A 86 26.39 -0.56 -10.20
N GLN A 87 26.42 -1.25 -9.06
CA GLN A 87 27.64 -1.40 -8.27
C GLN A 87 28.68 -2.27 -8.98
N GLU A 88 28.25 -3.37 -9.61
CA GLU A 88 29.14 -4.18 -10.45
C GLU A 88 29.67 -3.35 -11.62
N PHE A 89 28.80 -2.58 -12.27
CA PHE A 89 29.17 -1.72 -13.38
C PHE A 89 30.17 -0.62 -12.99
N ILE A 90 29.96 0.07 -11.86
CA ILE A 90 30.91 1.06 -11.32
C ILE A 90 32.26 0.41 -11.03
N SER A 91 32.26 -0.79 -10.42
CA SER A 91 33.48 -1.53 -10.10
C SER A 91 34.29 -1.93 -11.34
N LEU A 92 33.63 -2.15 -12.48
CA LEU A 92 34.28 -2.41 -13.77
C LEU A 92 34.88 -1.13 -14.36
N ILE A 93 34.19 0.00 -14.22
CA ILE A 93 34.65 1.31 -14.73
C ILE A 93 35.87 1.80 -13.96
N GLU A 94 35.89 1.67 -12.63
CA GLU A 94 37.04 2.07 -11.81
C GLU A 94 38.33 1.34 -12.22
N LYS A 95 38.20 0.16 -12.84
CA LYS A 95 39.33 -0.62 -13.38
C LYS A 95 39.77 -0.18 -14.78
N ASP A 96 38.94 0.56 -15.52
CA ASP A 96 39.19 0.99 -16.90
C ASP A 96 39.01 2.53 -17.08
N GLY A 97 40.02 3.29 -16.64
CA GLY A 97 39.96 4.76 -16.52
C GLY A 97 39.76 5.57 -17.82
N LYS A 98 39.76 4.95 -19.01
CA LYS A 98 39.41 5.62 -20.28
C LYS A 98 37.91 5.60 -20.60
N SER A 99 37.16 4.66 -20.02
CA SER A 99 35.75 4.43 -20.35
C SER A 99 34.77 5.25 -19.48
N GLU A 100 35.25 5.79 -18.36
CA GLU A 100 34.46 6.57 -17.38
C GLU A 100 33.75 7.80 -17.98
N LEU A 101 34.42 8.54 -18.86
CA LEU A 101 33.90 9.79 -19.46
C LEU A 101 32.79 9.56 -20.50
N LEU A 102 32.86 8.47 -21.26
CA LEU A 102 31.84 8.10 -22.25
C LEU A 102 30.57 7.60 -21.55
N LEU A 103 30.74 6.89 -20.44
CA LEU A 103 29.66 6.24 -19.69
C LEU A 103 28.86 7.25 -18.84
N LYS A 104 29.52 8.21 -18.18
CA LYS A 104 28.84 9.32 -17.47
C LYS A 104 27.93 10.15 -18.38
N LYS A 105 28.28 10.30 -19.67
CA LYS A 105 27.42 10.98 -20.65
C LYS A 105 26.17 10.18 -20.99
N GLN A 106 26.32 8.87 -21.21
CA GLN A 106 25.25 8.00 -21.70
C GLN A 106 24.17 7.74 -20.65
N ILE A 107 24.52 7.78 -19.36
CA ILE A 107 23.60 7.57 -18.23
C ILE A 107 22.83 8.86 -17.88
N SER A 108 23.33 10.04 -18.27
CA SER A 108 22.91 11.31 -17.66
C SER A 108 21.46 11.74 -17.89
N ARG A 109 20.81 11.40 -19.01
CA ARG A 109 19.50 11.99 -19.36
C ARG A 109 18.33 11.17 -18.80
N GLU A 110 18.42 9.86 -18.91
CA GLU A 110 17.44 8.90 -18.43
C GLU A 110 17.47 8.79 -16.90
N SER A 111 18.66 8.92 -16.30
CA SER A 111 18.84 8.91 -14.83
C SER A 111 18.18 10.09 -14.16
N MET A 112 18.17 11.27 -14.80
CA MET A 112 17.55 12.47 -14.21
C MET A 112 16.03 12.32 -14.08
N ALA A 113 15.36 11.76 -15.08
CA ALA A 113 13.93 11.50 -15.02
C ALA A 113 13.59 10.45 -13.94
N LEU A 114 14.44 9.44 -13.80
CA LEU A 114 14.29 8.41 -12.77
C LEU A 114 14.49 8.99 -11.36
N ILE A 115 15.55 9.79 -11.14
CA ILE A 115 15.81 10.50 -9.87
C ILE A 115 14.63 11.42 -9.50
N GLN A 116 14.09 12.18 -10.46
CA GLN A 116 12.94 13.05 -10.21
C GLN A 116 11.70 12.26 -9.79
N SER A 117 11.42 11.14 -10.46
CA SER A 117 10.29 10.27 -10.13
C SER A 117 10.43 9.67 -8.72
N LEU A 118 11.64 9.31 -8.32
CA LEU A 118 11.94 8.80 -6.97
C LEU A 118 11.82 9.87 -5.88
N LEU A 119 12.27 11.10 -6.16
CA LEU A 119 12.18 12.21 -5.21
C LEU A 119 10.73 12.53 -4.81
N VAL A 120 9.78 12.42 -5.75
CA VAL A 120 8.34 12.61 -5.47
C VAL A 120 7.80 11.59 -4.48
N LEU A 121 8.41 10.41 -4.36
CA LEU A 121 8.00 9.37 -3.41
C LEU A 121 8.57 9.57 -1.99
N LEU A 122 9.55 10.48 -1.82
CA LEU A 122 10.25 10.72 -0.55
C LEU A 122 9.80 12.00 0.18
N VAL A 123 8.97 12.84 -0.46
CA VAL A 123 8.47 14.13 0.04
C VAL A 123 6.98 14.02 0.33
#